data_AF-A0A392TP85-F1
#
_entry.id   AF-A0A392TP85-F1
#
_cell.length_a   1.000
_cell.length_b   1.000
_cell.length_c   1.000
_cell.angle_alpha   90.00
_cell.angle_beta   90.00
_cell.angle_gamma   90.00
#
_symmetry.space_group_name_H-M   'P 1'
#
loop_
_entity.id
_entity.type
_entity.pdbx_description
1 polymer ?
#
loop_
_entity_poly.entity_id
_entity_poly.type
_entity_poly.pdbx_seq_one_letter_code
_entity_poly.pdbx_strand_id
1 'polypeptide(L)'
;ANGADTDELKPEEEWSATEDSLSVGNSKALNALFNGVAQNMFRLIKKCTIAKDAWEILKTTQEGTSKVKISRLQLLTRKFENLKMKE
;
A
#
# COMPACT_ATOMS: atom_id res chain seq x y z
N ALA A 1 32.30 -6.38 1.34
CA ALA A 1 32.31 -4.92 1.51
C ALA A 1 31.54 -4.31 0.34
N ASN A 2 30.45 -3.63 0.67
CA ASN A 2 29.73 -2.58 -0.06
C ASN A 2 29.57 -2.73 -1.58
N GLY A 3 28.57 -3.51 -2.00
CA GLY A 3 27.84 -3.20 -3.24
C GLY A 3 26.62 -2.39 -2.84
N ALA A 4 26.73 -1.06 -2.87
CA ALA A 4 25.55 -0.21 -2.73
C ALA A 4 24.67 -0.49 -3.95
N ASP A 5 23.49 -1.04 -3.72
CA ASP A 5 22.42 -1.19 -4.71
C ASP A 5 21.83 0.22 -4.94
N THR A 6 22.61 1.06 -5.61
CA THR A 6 22.08 2.27 -6.23
C THR A 6 21.43 1.82 -7.51
N ASP A 7 20.12 1.56 -7.45
CA ASP A 7 19.22 1.46 -8.60
C ASP A 7 19.31 2.81 -9.36
N GLU A 8 20.32 2.94 -10.23
CA GLU A 8 20.45 4.08 -11.13
C GLU A 8 19.26 4.03 -12.10
N LEU A 9 18.34 4.98 -11.95
CA LEU A 9 17.21 5.10 -12.84
C LEU A 9 17.72 5.39 -14.25
N LYS A 10 17.34 4.53 -15.18
CA LYS A 10 17.57 4.70 -16.61
C LYS A 10 17.07 6.08 -17.08
N PRO A 11 17.87 6.87 -17.82
CA PRO A 11 17.45 8.15 -18.37
C PRO A 11 16.17 8.01 -19.21
N GLU A 12 15.31 9.01 -19.16
CA GLU A 12 14.01 9.01 -19.87
C GLU A 12 14.19 8.88 -21.39
N GLU A 13 15.27 9.42 -21.93
CA GLU A 13 15.63 9.35 -23.35
C GLU A 13 15.87 7.92 -23.85
N GLU A 14 16.21 7.00 -22.94
CA GLU A 14 16.46 5.60 -23.27
C GLU A 14 15.22 4.73 -23.09
N TRP A 15 14.11 5.26 -22.57
CA TRP A 15 12.92 4.48 -22.26
C TRP A 15 12.28 3.89 -23.51
N SER A 16 11.84 2.64 -23.39
CA SER A 16 10.95 2.01 -24.35
C SER A 16 9.54 2.61 -24.24
N ALA A 17 8.74 2.47 -25.30
CA ALA A 17 7.34 2.91 -25.29
C ALA A 17 6.51 2.30 -24.14
N THR A 18 6.86 1.09 -23.70
CA THR A 18 6.23 0.44 -22.55
C THR A 18 6.62 1.10 -21.24
N GLU A 19 7.91 1.40 -21.04
CA GLU A 19 8.40 2.10 -19.83
C GLU A 19 7.79 3.50 -19.71
N ASP A 20 7.73 4.24 -20.81
CA ASP A 20 7.09 5.55 -20.88
C ASP A 20 5.59 5.49 -20.50
N SER A 21 4.85 4.59 -21.13
CA SER A 21 3.42 4.38 -20.82
C SER A 21 3.18 3.98 -19.35
N LEU A 22 4.04 3.13 -18.79
CA LEU A 22 3.99 2.75 -17.38
C LEU A 22 4.29 3.94 -16.45
N SER A 23 5.28 4.77 -16.79
CA SER A 23 5.63 5.97 -16.03
C SER A 23 4.48 6.99 -16.00
N VAL A 24 3.84 7.21 -17.16
CA VAL A 24 2.64 8.05 -17.28
C VAL A 24 1.49 7.48 -16.45
N GLY A 25 1.27 6.17 -16.51
CA GLY A 25 0.26 5.48 -15.70
C GLY A 25 0.50 5.64 -14.20
N ASN A 26 1.74 5.44 -13.75
CA ASN A 26 2.15 5.62 -12.37
C ASN A 26 1.92 7.06 -11.87
N SER A 27 2.31 8.04 -12.67
CA SER A 27 2.14 9.46 -12.34
C SER A 27 0.67 9.86 -12.21
N LYS A 28 -0.19 9.39 -13.13
CA LYS A 28 -1.64 9.60 -13.06
C LYS A 28 -2.26 8.96 -11.82
N ALA A 29 -1.85 7.73 -11.50
CA ALA A 29 -2.34 7.02 -10.33
C ALA A 29 -1.91 7.70 -9.02
N LEU A 30 -0.64 8.10 -8.90
CA LEU A 30 -0.16 8.87 -7.74
C LEU A 30 -0.92 10.17 -7.56
N ASN A 31 -1.14 10.92 -8.65
CA ASN A 31 -1.90 12.15 -8.60
C ASN A 31 -3.33 11.91 -8.09
N ALA A 32 -4.00 10.85 -8.56
CA ALA A 32 -5.32 10.47 -8.06
C ALA A 32 -5.30 10.10 -6.57
N LEU A 33 -4.31 9.33 -6.12
CA LEU A 33 -4.17 8.93 -4.72
C LEU A 33 -3.86 10.13 -3.81
N PHE A 34 -2.99 11.04 -4.23
CA PHE A 34 -2.59 12.19 -3.42
C PHE A 34 -3.72 13.20 -3.24
N ASN A 35 -4.50 13.44 -4.29
CA ASN A 35 -5.63 14.38 -4.24
C ASN A 35 -6.92 13.73 -3.70
N GLY A 36 -7.05 12.41 -3.78
CA GLY A 36 -8.27 11.69 -3.39
C GLY A 36 -8.37 11.35 -1.90
N VAL A 37 -7.33 11.59 -1.10
CA VAL A 37 -7.30 11.21 0.32
C VAL A 37 -7.27 12.43 1.25
N ALA A 38 -7.75 12.25 2.48
CA ALA A 38 -7.66 13.27 3.52
C ALA A 38 -6.19 13.55 3.92
N GLN A 39 -5.95 14.74 4.48
CA GLN A 39 -4.60 15.24 4.78
C GLN A 39 -3.78 14.32 5.72
N ASN A 40 -4.43 13.62 6.65
CA ASN A 40 -3.77 12.66 7.52
C ASN A 40 -3.27 11.43 6.74
N MET A 41 -4.05 10.95 5.77
CA MET A 41 -3.69 9.81 4.92
C MET A 41 -2.64 10.21 3.88
N PHE A 42 -2.74 11.41 3.33
CA PHE A 42 -1.74 11.96 2.42
C PHE A 42 -0.33 11.96 3.05
N ARG A 43 -0.23 12.34 4.34
CA ARG A 43 1.06 12.31 5.07
C ARG A 43 1.73 10.94 5.10
N LEU A 44 0.97 9.85 5.01
CA LEU A 44 1.49 8.48 4.99
C LEU A 44 2.11 8.13 3.64
N ILE A 45 1.56 8.65 2.55
CA ILE A 45 1.93 8.26 1.18
C ILE A 45 2.73 9.32 0.42
N LYS A 46 2.90 10.54 0.95
CA LYS A 46 3.53 11.68 0.25
C LYS A 46 4.95 11.46 -0.26
N LYS A 47 5.66 10.43 0.23
CA LYS A 47 7.03 10.08 -0.20
C LYS A 47 7.05 8.92 -1.19
N CYS A 48 5.91 8.32 -1.52
CA CYS A 48 5.84 7.21 -2.46
C CYS A 48 6.08 7.72 -3.89
N THR A 49 7.00 7.07 -4.58
CA THR A 49 7.29 7.28 -6.01
C THR A 49 6.58 6.26 -6.90
N ILE A 50 6.06 5.18 -6.30
CA ILE A 50 5.32 4.13 -6.98
C ILE A 50 3.87 4.11 -6.44
N ALA A 51 2.90 4.23 -7.33
CA ALA A 51 1.47 4.27 -7.00
C ALA A 51 0.99 3.02 -6.27
N LYS A 52 1.55 1.86 -6.63
CA LYS A 52 1.27 0.56 -5.98
C LYS A 52 1.60 0.62 -4.48
N ASP A 53 2.75 1.18 -4.12
CA ASP A 53 3.18 1.25 -2.72
C ASP A 53 2.30 2.21 -1.93
N ALA A 54 1.95 3.37 -2.51
CA ALA A 54 0.99 4.29 -1.93
C ALA A 54 -0.36 3.60 -1.67
N TRP A 55 -0.87 2.85 -2.65
CA TRP A 55 -2.12 2.10 -2.52
C TRP A 55 -2.08 1.04 -1.42
N GLU A 56 -1.01 0.25 -1.35
CA GLU A 56 -0.87 -0.79 -0.31
C GLU A 56 -0.75 -0.20 1.10
N ILE A 57 -0.11 0.97 1.25
CA ILE A 57 -0.08 1.70 2.53
C ILE A 57 -1.49 2.13 2.94
N LEU A 58 -2.26 2.72 2.02
CA LEU A 58 -3.65 3.14 2.30
C LEU A 58 -4.52 1.95 2.71
N LYS A 59 -4.46 0.87 1.93
CA LYS A 59 -5.21 -0.36 2.18
C LYS A 59 -4.86 -0.97 3.53
N THR A 60 -3.57 -1.09 3.84
CA THR A 60 -3.09 -1.64 5.11
C THR A 60 -3.50 -0.76 6.30
N THR A 61 -3.49 0.57 6.12
CA THR A 61 -3.88 1.51 7.17
C THR A 61 -5.37 1.38 7.51
N GLN A 62 -6.23 1.24 6.49
CA GLN A 62 -7.68 1.21 6.69
C GLN A 62 -8.19 -0.19 7.08
N GLU A 63 -7.76 -1.22 6.37
CA GLU A 63 -8.27 -2.58 6.56
C GLU A 63 -7.48 -3.38 7.61
N GLY A 64 -6.28 -2.91 7.94
CA GLY A 64 -5.30 -3.66 8.72
C GLY A 64 -4.53 -4.67 7.87
N THR A 65 -3.41 -5.15 8.42
CA THR A 65 -2.61 -6.21 7.80
C THR A 65 -3.35 -7.55 7.82
N SER A 66 -2.95 -8.49 6.97
CA SER A 66 -3.46 -9.87 7.00
C SER A 66 -3.33 -10.50 8.39
N LYS A 67 -2.24 -10.21 9.12
CA LYS A 67 -2.05 -10.67 10.50
C LYS A 67 -3.11 -10.11 11.45
N VAL A 68 -3.40 -8.81 11.38
CA VAL A 68 -4.46 -8.19 12.20
C VAL A 68 -5.83 -8.79 11.87
N LYS A 69 -6.13 -9.01 10.58
CA LYS A 69 -7.38 -9.65 10.16
C LYS A 69 -7.53 -11.07 10.72
N ILE A 70 -6.47 -11.89 10.64
CA ILE A 70 -6.45 -13.24 11.21
C ILE A 70 -6.62 -13.20 12.73
N SER A 71 -5.92 -12.31 13.43
CA SER A 71 -6.06 -12.19 14.90
C SER A 71 -7.48 -11.78 15.31
N ARG A 72 -8.14 -10.89 14.55
CA ARG A 72 -9.55 -10.53 14.77
C ARG A 72 -10.47 -11.73 14.58
N LEU A 73 -10.25 -12.54 13.53
CA LEU A 73 -11.02 -13.75 13.28
C LEU A 73 -10.85 -14.77 14.42
N GLN A 74 -9.62 -15.06 14.82
CA GLN A 74 -9.32 -15.97 15.92
C GLN A 74 -9.97 -15.53 17.24
N LEU A 75 -9.97 -14.23 17.53
CA LEU A 75 -10.65 -13.68 18.71
C LEU A 75 -12.16 -13.93 18.65
N LEU A 76 -12.78 -13.73 17.48
CA LEU A 76 -14.21 -13.98 17.29
C LEU A 76 -14.55 -15.47 17.44
N THR A 77 -13.76 -16.36 16.83
CA THR A 77 -13.91 -17.81 16.98
C THR A 77 -13.86 -18.21 18.44
N ARG A 78 -12.86 -17.72 19.19
CA ARG A 78 -12.76 -18.00 20.62
C ARG A 78 -13.95 -17.46 21.41
N LYS A 79 -14.42 -16.25 21.12
CA LYS A 79 -15.62 -15.70 21.78
C LYS A 79 -16.85 -16.56 21.51
N PHE A 80 -17.00 -17.04 20.28
CA PHE A 80 -18.10 -17.91 19.87
C PHE A 80 -18.06 -19.26 20.59
N GLU A 81 -16.89 -19.92 20.63
CA GLU A 81 -16.70 -21.19 21.37
C GLU A 81 -16.99 -21.07 22.87
N ASN A 82 -16.79 -19.88 23.44
CA ASN A 82 -17.07 -19.61 24.85
C ASN A 82 -18.51 -19.12 25.11
N LEU A 83 -19.37 -19.02 24.09
CA LEU A 83 -20.78 -18.70 24.29
C LEU A 83 -21.47 -19.85 25.02
N LYS A 84 -22.19 -19.51 26.09
CA LYS A 84 -23.10 -20.42 26.79
C LYS A 84 -24.46 -19.75 26.89
N MET A 85 -25.53 -20.55 26.77
CA MET A 85 -26.87 -20.06 27.09
C MET A 85 -26.96 -19.78 28.59
N LYS A 86 -27.66 -18.71 28.95
CA LYS A 86 -28.09 -18.51 30.33
C LYS A 86 -29.21 -19.50 30.63
N GLU A 87 -29.17 -20.11 31.82
CA GLU A 87 -30.29 -20.90 32.35
C GLU A 87 -31.59 -20.08 32.40
#